data_AF-A0A182VV73-F1
#
_entry.id   AF-A0A182VV73-F1
#
_cell.length_a   1.000
_cell.length_b   1.000
_cell.length_c   1.000
_cell.angle_alpha   90.00
_cell.angle_beta   90.00
_cell.angle_gamma   90.00
#
_symmetry.space_group_name_H-M   'P 1'
#
loop_
_entity.id
_entity.type
_entity.pdbx_description
1 polymer ?
#
loop_
_entity_poly.entity_id
_entity_poly.type
_entity_poly.pdbx_seq_one_letter_code
_entity_poly.pdbx_strand_id
1 'polypeptide(L)'
;MLASLLVPTAHANELLDELMEDFDDEDEALLRHIEAKHVSRDYEQEDQMARELAARIAAEHYGHDGQDGEDSVLDGRAPRLIDPCKGVRCGAGRVCKANIADQRGECVCIPECPAETDPRRKVCTNRNETWDSACEVHRQRCLCNTADPACRHEELSHVHIDYYGTCREMPECNENDLADFPRRMRDWLFNVMHDLAVRNELPEAYMELEHEAETNMTKRWTNAAIWKWCELDGHPHDNTVSRHELFPIRAPLFALEHCIAPFLESCDPNRDHRISLQEWGKCLELEEDDLTARCAEISKEEDQNVSDPHDAFV
;
A
#
# COMPACT_ATOMS: atom_id res chain seq x y z
N MET A 1 55.91 -43.42 2.23
CA MET A 1 55.13 -44.39 1.44
C MET A 1 54.41 -45.31 2.40
N LEU A 2 53.15 -45.03 2.72
CA LEU A 2 52.25 -45.94 3.44
C LEU A 2 51.08 -46.19 2.49
N ALA A 3 50.97 -47.43 2.04
CA ALA A 3 49.99 -47.88 1.06
C ALA A 3 48.61 -47.98 1.72
N SER A 4 47.62 -47.33 1.10
CA SER A 4 46.20 -47.46 1.44
C SER A 4 45.74 -48.90 1.24
N LEU A 5 45.25 -49.54 2.30
CA LEU A 5 44.42 -50.73 2.22
C LEU A 5 42.98 -50.27 1.94
N LEU A 6 42.60 -50.25 0.67
CA LEU A 6 41.20 -50.14 0.25
C LEU A 6 40.56 -51.53 0.39
N VAL A 7 39.60 -51.65 1.31
CA VAL A 7 38.69 -52.80 1.37
C VAL A 7 37.80 -52.74 0.12
N PRO A 8 37.55 -53.86 -0.60
CA PRO A 8 36.74 -53.82 -1.82
C PRO A 8 35.28 -53.51 -1.47
N THR A 9 34.74 -52.45 -2.08
CA THR A 9 33.35 -52.00 -1.96
C THR A 9 32.31 -53.00 -2.48
N ALA A 10 32.74 -54.08 -3.13
CA ALA A 10 31.85 -55.09 -3.70
C ALA A 10 31.13 -55.95 -2.64
N HIS A 11 31.80 -56.30 -1.53
CA HIS A 11 31.18 -57.12 -0.47
C HIS A 11 30.16 -56.35 0.38
N ALA A 12 30.27 -55.02 0.45
CA ALA A 12 29.30 -54.19 1.18
C ALA A 12 27.99 -54.03 0.40
N ASN A 13 28.04 -54.10 -0.94
CA ASN A 13 26.85 -53.99 -1.79
C ASN A 13 26.04 -55.29 -1.84
N GLU A 14 26.69 -56.47 -1.88
CA GLU A 14 25.98 -57.76 -1.85
C GLU A 14 25.24 -57.99 -0.51
N LEU A 15 25.84 -57.54 0.60
CA LEU A 15 25.20 -57.58 1.92
C LEU A 15 24.02 -56.60 2.07
N LEU A 16 23.98 -55.54 1.26
CA LEU A 16 22.89 -54.57 1.26
C LEU A 16 21.70 -55.05 0.42
N ASP A 17 21.97 -55.74 -0.69
CA ASP A 17 20.93 -56.35 -1.53
C ASP A 17 20.24 -57.52 -0.80
N GLU A 18 20.97 -58.37 -0.05
CA GLU A 18 20.35 -59.43 0.78
C GLU A 18 19.50 -58.88 1.94
N LEU A 19 19.75 -57.66 2.42
CA LEU A 19 18.96 -57.02 3.48
C LEU A 19 17.71 -56.29 2.95
N MET A 20 17.61 -56.04 1.64
CA MET A 20 16.45 -55.39 1.01
C MET A 20 15.40 -56.39 0.48
N GLU A 21 15.75 -57.67 0.32
CA GLU A 21 14.82 -58.69 -0.17
C GLU A 21 13.84 -59.22 0.91
N ASP A 22 14.08 -58.94 2.20
CA ASP A 22 13.22 -59.31 3.35
C ASP A 22 12.47 -58.09 3.94
N PHE A 23 12.39 -56.96 3.22
CA PHE A 23 11.68 -55.75 3.69
C PHE A 23 10.24 -55.75 3.18
N ASP A 24 9.34 -56.26 4.01
CA ASP A 24 7.93 -56.45 3.64
C ASP A 24 7.12 -55.14 3.79
N ASP A 25 5.95 -55.06 3.17
CA ASP A 25 5.03 -53.91 3.29
C ASP A 25 4.67 -53.58 4.76
N GLU A 26 4.73 -54.58 5.65
CA GLU A 26 4.50 -54.42 7.09
C GLU A 26 5.64 -53.65 7.79
N ASP A 27 6.89 -53.87 7.37
CA ASP A 27 8.06 -53.18 7.93
C ASP A 27 8.11 -51.72 7.47
N GLU A 28 7.68 -51.43 6.23
CA GLU A 28 7.53 -50.05 5.75
C GLU A 28 6.43 -49.30 6.54
N ALA A 29 5.31 -49.97 6.84
CA ALA A 29 4.25 -49.40 7.67
C ALA A 29 4.74 -49.11 9.11
N LEU A 30 5.57 -49.99 9.67
CA LEU A 30 6.16 -49.80 10.99
C LEU A 30 7.14 -48.62 11.02
N LEU A 31 7.99 -48.48 10.00
CA LEU A 31 8.91 -47.33 9.87
C LEU A 31 8.14 -46.01 9.80
N ARG A 32 7.10 -45.91 8.96
CA ARG A 32 6.25 -44.70 8.89
C ARG A 32 5.60 -44.37 10.23
N HIS A 33 5.22 -45.37 11.02
CA HIS A 33 4.65 -45.15 12.34
C HIS A 33 5.70 -44.64 13.35
N ILE A 34 6.92 -45.16 13.30
CA ILE A 34 8.05 -44.69 14.12
C ILE A 34 8.41 -43.24 13.76
N GLU A 35 8.49 -42.93 12.47
CA GLU A 35 8.75 -41.58 11.96
C GLU A 35 7.65 -40.60 12.40
N ALA A 36 6.38 -40.93 12.20
CA ALA A 36 5.26 -40.09 12.65
C ALA A 36 5.27 -39.84 14.16
N LYS A 37 5.63 -40.86 14.95
CA LYS A 37 5.76 -40.74 16.41
C LYS A 37 6.95 -39.88 16.83
N HIS A 38 8.08 -39.99 16.14
CA HIS A 38 9.24 -39.12 16.36
C HIS A 38 8.92 -37.68 16.00
N VAL A 39 8.32 -37.44 14.84
CA VAL A 39 7.86 -36.12 14.39
C VAL A 39 6.90 -35.50 15.40
N SER A 40 5.92 -36.27 15.90
CA SER A 40 4.99 -35.79 16.95
C SER A 40 5.72 -35.38 18.25
N ARG A 41 6.68 -36.19 18.70
CA ARG A 41 7.46 -35.90 19.91
C ARG A 41 8.34 -34.67 19.73
N ASP A 42 8.95 -34.51 18.56
CA ASP A 42 9.80 -33.38 18.25
C ASP A 42 8.96 -32.09 18.20
N TYR A 43 7.75 -32.14 17.62
CA TYR A 43 6.78 -31.03 17.71
C TYR A 43 6.40 -30.67 19.15
N GLU A 44 6.14 -31.67 20.01
CA GLU A 44 5.81 -31.43 21.43
C GLU A 44 6.99 -30.78 22.18
N GLN A 45 8.22 -31.20 21.88
CA GLN A 45 9.43 -30.61 22.47
C GLN A 45 9.66 -29.17 21.99
N GLU A 46 9.45 -28.90 20.71
CA GLU A 46 9.52 -27.56 20.14
C GLU A 46 8.46 -26.63 20.75
N ASP A 47 7.21 -27.08 20.89
CA ASP A 47 6.14 -26.32 21.54
C ASP A 47 6.46 -26.06 23.03
N GLN A 48 7.01 -27.05 23.74
CA GLN A 48 7.43 -26.88 25.13
C GLN A 48 8.56 -25.86 25.27
N MET A 49 9.58 -25.92 24.40
CA MET A 49 10.67 -24.94 24.39
C MET A 49 10.18 -23.53 24.04
N ALA A 50 9.27 -23.40 23.07
CA ALA A 50 8.68 -22.12 22.71
C ALA A 50 7.89 -21.49 23.88
N ARG A 51 7.11 -22.30 24.60
CA ARG A 51 6.38 -21.86 25.80
C ARG A 51 7.32 -21.43 26.92
N GLU A 52 8.39 -22.18 27.16
CA GLU A 52 9.36 -21.84 28.20
C GLU A 52 10.12 -20.55 27.88
N LEU A 53 10.52 -20.36 26.61
CA LEU A 53 11.13 -19.12 26.14
C LEU A 53 10.17 -17.93 26.29
N ALA A 54 8.90 -18.10 25.90
CA ALA A 54 7.88 -17.07 26.06
C ALA A 54 7.66 -16.68 27.53
N ALA A 55 7.67 -17.66 28.44
CA ALA A 55 7.56 -17.42 29.88
C ALA A 55 8.76 -16.65 30.43
N ARG A 56 9.99 -16.97 29.99
CA ARG A 56 11.21 -16.24 30.37
C ARG A 56 11.17 -14.78 29.90
N ILE A 57 10.81 -14.54 28.65
CA ILE A 57 10.65 -13.19 28.09
C ILE A 57 9.59 -12.39 28.86
N ALA A 58 8.46 -13.01 29.21
CA ALA A 58 7.42 -12.37 30.00
C ALA A 58 7.91 -11.98 31.42
N ALA A 59 8.70 -12.85 32.06
CA ALA A 59 9.26 -12.60 33.38
C ALA A 59 10.31 -11.47 33.38
N GLU A 60 11.11 -11.36 32.31
CA GLU A 60 12.11 -10.30 32.18
C GLU A 60 11.48 -8.90 31.97
N HIS A 61 10.31 -8.82 31.31
CA HIS A 61 9.68 -7.54 30.98
C HIS A 61 8.68 -6.98 32.00
N TYR A 62 8.10 -7.79 32.90
CA TYR A 62 7.01 -7.36 33.80
C TYR A 62 7.31 -7.45 35.31
N GLY A 63 8.57 -7.54 35.69
CA GLY A 63 8.99 -7.63 37.10
C GLY A 63 8.91 -6.33 37.93
N HIS A 64 8.19 -5.28 37.49
CA HIS A 64 8.03 -4.05 38.28
C HIS A 64 6.82 -3.20 37.84
N ASP A 65 5.64 -3.48 38.38
CA ASP A 65 4.84 -2.45 39.06
C ASP A 65 3.68 -3.10 39.81
N GLY A 66 3.51 -2.72 41.07
CA GLY A 66 2.46 -3.20 41.96
C GLY A 66 1.46 -2.08 42.26
N GLN A 67 0.21 -2.49 42.52
CA GLN A 67 -0.95 -1.71 42.99
C GLN A 67 -1.63 -0.86 41.89
N ASP A 68 -2.94 -0.97 41.60
CA ASP A 68 -4.12 -1.32 42.40
C ASP A 68 -5.28 -1.87 41.54
N GLY A 69 -6.16 -2.70 42.14
CA GLY A 69 -7.61 -2.55 41.99
C GLY A 69 -8.39 -3.34 40.93
N GLU A 70 -8.87 -4.52 41.37
CA GLU A 70 -10.16 -5.17 41.04
C GLU A 70 -10.37 -5.90 39.69
N ASP A 71 -10.74 -7.18 39.86
CA ASP A 71 -11.34 -8.14 38.92
C ASP A 71 -10.61 -8.47 37.61
N SER A 72 -9.90 -9.59 37.60
CA SER A 72 -10.17 -10.66 36.62
C SER A 72 -9.38 -11.94 36.89
N VAL A 73 -10.08 -13.05 36.71
CA VAL A 73 -9.61 -14.43 36.69
C VAL A 73 -8.35 -14.54 35.82
N LEU A 74 -7.27 -15.10 36.40
CA LEU A 74 -6.03 -15.44 35.72
C LEU A 74 -6.26 -16.58 34.73
N ASP A 75 -6.76 -16.27 33.55
CA ASP A 75 -6.67 -17.14 32.38
C ASP A 75 -5.29 -16.95 31.73
N GLY A 76 -4.67 -18.05 31.29
CA GLY A 76 -3.30 -18.16 30.80
C GLY A 76 -3.06 -17.48 29.45
N ARG A 77 -3.43 -16.20 29.32
CA ARG A 77 -3.28 -15.43 28.11
C ARG A 77 -1.85 -14.92 28.02
N ALA A 78 -1.11 -15.42 27.03
CA ALA A 78 0.21 -14.89 26.67
C ALA A 78 0.15 -13.35 26.55
N PRO A 79 1.22 -12.63 26.97
CA PRO A 79 1.28 -11.18 26.81
C PRO A 79 0.96 -10.81 25.36
N ARG A 80 -0.05 -9.96 25.15
CA ARG A 80 -0.34 -9.42 23.83
C ARG A 80 0.82 -8.49 23.46
N LEU A 81 1.77 -8.98 22.66
CA LEU A 81 2.79 -8.15 22.04
C LEU A 81 2.06 -7.19 21.10
N ILE A 82 1.81 -5.96 21.55
CA ILE A 82 1.21 -4.93 20.70
C ILE A 82 2.33 -4.45 19.77
N ASP A 83 2.17 -4.68 18.47
CA ASP A 83 3.08 -4.13 17.47
C ASP A 83 3.04 -2.58 17.55
N PRO A 84 4.15 -1.91 17.89
CA PRO A 84 4.21 -0.45 18.00
C PRO A 84 3.93 0.28 16.68
N CYS A 85 4.03 -0.43 15.54
CA CYS A 85 3.73 0.09 14.22
C CYS A 85 2.27 -0.14 13.80
N LYS A 86 1.48 -0.87 14.59
CA LYS A 86 0.08 -1.11 14.29
C LYS A 86 -0.70 0.21 14.34
N GLY A 87 -1.24 0.61 13.18
CA GLY A 87 -1.99 1.87 13.02
C GLY A 87 -1.15 3.10 12.74
N VAL A 88 0.19 2.99 12.71
CA VAL A 88 1.07 4.11 12.34
C VAL A 88 1.11 4.26 10.82
N ARG A 89 0.58 5.37 10.30
CA ARG A 89 0.65 5.70 8.87
C ARG A 89 1.84 6.63 8.62
N CYS A 90 2.84 6.15 7.88
CA CYS A 90 3.98 6.94 7.47
C CYS A 90 3.74 7.56 6.09
N GLY A 91 4.23 8.78 5.87
CA GLY A 91 4.18 9.44 4.57
C GLY A 91 5.00 8.72 3.49
N ALA A 92 4.83 9.12 2.23
CA ALA A 92 5.50 8.50 1.10
C ALA A 92 7.03 8.45 1.28
N GLY A 93 7.63 7.28 1.00
CA GLY A 93 9.08 7.07 1.14
C GLY A 93 9.54 6.69 2.55
N ARG A 94 8.61 6.51 3.49
CA ARG A 94 8.88 6.12 4.87
C ARG A 94 8.18 4.81 5.25
N VAL A 95 8.76 4.07 6.18
CA VAL A 95 8.22 2.85 6.78
C VAL A 95 8.30 2.96 8.29
N CYS A 96 7.34 2.36 8.98
CA CYS A 96 7.36 2.32 10.43
C CYS A 96 8.40 1.30 10.91
N LYS A 97 9.26 1.73 11.84
CA LYS A 97 10.22 0.90 12.55
C LYS A 97 9.92 0.99 14.05
N ALA A 98 9.75 -0.15 14.70
CA ALA A 98 9.55 -0.21 16.14
C ALA A 98 10.84 0.21 16.86
N ASN A 99 10.73 1.22 17.72
CA ASN A 99 11.79 1.56 18.68
C ASN A 99 11.58 0.74 19.96
N ILE A 100 12.51 -0.19 20.22
CA ILE A 100 12.46 -1.13 21.35
C ILE A 100 12.58 -0.41 22.70
N ALA A 101 13.27 0.73 22.76
CA ALA A 101 13.48 1.47 24.01
C ALA A 101 12.18 2.14 24.49
N ASP A 102 11.40 2.70 23.56
CA ASP A 102 10.23 3.53 23.89
C ASP A 102 8.89 2.83 23.61
N GLN A 103 8.91 1.59 23.09
CA GLN A 103 7.73 0.85 22.61
C GLN A 103 6.82 1.69 21.67
N ARG A 104 7.44 2.51 20.82
CA ARG A 104 6.75 3.39 19.85
C ARG A 104 7.21 3.10 18.43
N GLY A 105 6.29 3.21 17.48
CA GLY A 105 6.62 3.16 16.05
C GLY A 105 7.15 4.51 15.55
N GLU A 106 8.30 4.51 14.88
CA GLU A 106 8.93 5.68 14.27
C GLU A 106 8.98 5.54 12.74
N CYS A 107 8.64 6.61 12.01
CA CYS A 107 8.66 6.62 10.55
C CYS A 107 10.04 6.98 9.99
N VAL A 108 10.82 5.95 9.65
CA VAL A 108 12.15 6.06 9.03
C VAL A 108 12.06 5.98 7.51
N CYS A 109 13.07 6.45 6.77
CA CYS A 109 13.11 6.29 5.31
C CYS A 109 13.17 4.81 4.92
N ILE A 110 12.58 4.46 3.77
CA ILE A 110 12.62 3.09 3.24
C ILE A 110 14.08 2.66 3.05
N PRO A 111 14.52 1.55 3.66
CA PRO A 111 15.91 1.11 3.55
C PRO A 111 16.24 0.65 2.12
N GLU A 112 15.37 -0.16 1.53
CA GLU A 112 15.53 -0.79 0.23
C GLU A 112 14.18 -0.94 -0.46
N CYS A 113 14.14 -0.70 -1.77
CA CYS A 113 12.95 -0.89 -2.58
C CYS A 113 13.03 -2.20 -3.38
N PRO A 114 11.90 -2.88 -3.62
CA PRO A 114 11.87 -4.05 -4.49
C PRO A 114 12.34 -3.70 -5.90
N ALA A 115 13.09 -4.63 -6.52
CA ALA A 115 13.50 -4.50 -7.91
C ALA A 115 12.28 -4.60 -8.83
N GLU A 116 12.11 -3.60 -9.70
CA GLU A 116 10.98 -3.53 -10.62
C GLU A 116 11.43 -3.81 -12.05
N THR A 117 10.86 -4.86 -12.63
CA THR A 117 11.18 -5.32 -13.99
C THR A 117 10.19 -4.80 -15.02
N ASP A 118 8.98 -4.42 -14.62
CA ASP A 118 7.94 -3.94 -15.52
C ASP A 118 8.23 -2.48 -15.95
N PRO A 119 8.43 -2.22 -17.26
CA PRO A 119 8.60 -0.86 -17.77
C PRO A 119 7.44 0.08 -17.44
N ARG A 120 6.22 -0.44 -17.24
CA ARG A 120 5.03 0.36 -16.89
C ARG A 120 5.07 0.89 -15.45
N ARG A 121 5.84 0.24 -14.57
CA ARG A 121 5.98 0.61 -13.16
C ARG A 121 7.21 1.49 -12.88
N LYS A 122 8.06 1.70 -13.89
CA LYS A 122 9.05 2.78 -13.89
C LYS A 122 8.33 4.13 -13.83
N VAL A 123 9.07 5.17 -13.51
CA VAL A 123 8.50 6.52 -13.38
C VAL A 123 9.42 7.55 -14.01
N CYS A 124 8.83 8.59 -14.60
CA CYS A 124 9.54 9.79 -15.00
C CYS A 124 9.35 10.86 -13.94
N THR A 125 10.42 11.56 -13.59
CA THR A 125 10.40 12.63 -12.58
C THR A 125 10.31 14.01 -13.23
N ASN A 126 10.03 15.02 -12.42
CA ASN A 126 10.04 16.43 -12.83
C ASN A 126 11.40 16.95 -13.37
N ARG A 127 12.46 16.13 -13.27
CA ARG A 127 13.79 16.39 -13.83
C ARG A 127 14.02 15.71 -15.18
N ASN A 128 12.98 15.09 -15.75
CA ASN A 128 13.06 14.28 -16.97
C ASN A 128 14.03 13.09 -16.85
N GLU A 129 14.16 12.56 -15.63
CA GLU A 129 14.96 11.36 -15.34
C GLU A 129 14.04 10.17 -15.11
N THR A 130 14.38 9.02 -15.72
CA THR A 130 13.66 7.77 -15.53
C THR A 130 14.21 7.02 -14.32
N TRP A 131 13.32 6.64 -13.42
CA TRP A 131 13.63 5.87 -12.22
C TRP A 131 12.97 4.50 -12.28
N ASP A 132 13.57 3.52 -11.61
CA ASP A 132 13.14 2.12 -11.69
C ASP A 132 11.77 1.89 -11.06
N SER A 133 11.43 2.61 -10.00
CA SER A 133 10.11 2.52 -9.35
C SER A 133 9.75 3.83 -8.64
N ALA A 134 8.45 4.00 -8.37
CA ALA A 134 7.96 5.07 -7.51
C ALA A 134 8.58 5.02 -6.10
N CYS A 135 8.85 3.81 -5.58
CA CYS A 135 9.48 3.63 -4.28
C CYS A 135 10.85 4.30 -4.21
N GLU A 136 11.70 4.14 -5.23
CA GLU A 136 13.04 4.73 -5.24
C GLU A 136 13.01 6.26 -5.25
N VAL A 137 12.06 6.86 -5.98
CA VAL A 137 11.89 8.32 -5.99
C VAL A 137 11.51 8.84 -4.61
N HIS A 138 10.50 8.23 -3.98
CA HIS A 138 10.06 8.64 -2.64
C HIS A 138 11.13 8.38 -1.57
N ARG A 139 11.83 7.25 -1.66
CA ARG A 139 12.97 6.92 -0.80
C ARG A 139 14.06 7.98 -0.92
N GLN A 140 14.46 8.32 -2.13
CA GLN A 140 15.49 9.32 -2.37
C GLN A 140 15.09 10.70 -1.83
N ARG A 141 13.84 11.11 -2.05
CA ARG A 141 13.27 12.33 -1.49
C ARG A 141 13.36 12.33 0.04
N CYS A 142 13.01 11.20 0.67
CA CYS A 142 13.10 11.04 2.12
C CYS A 142 14.53 11.20 2.63
N LEU A 143 15.48 10.48 2.03
CA LEU A 143 16.90 10.51 2.42
C LEU A 143 17.49 11.92 2.33
N CYS A 144 17.17 12.67 1.27
CA CYS A 144 17.66 14.03 1.11
C CYS A 144 17.01 15.00 2.11
N ASN A 145 15.70 14.85 2.38
CA ASN A 145 15.02 15.66 3.40
C ASN A 145 15.52 15.38 4.83
N THR A 146 16.07 14.20 5.10
CA THR A 146 16.69 13.85 6.39
C THR A 146 18.20 14.08 6.42
N ALA A 147 18.79 14.67 5.38
CA ALA A 147 20.23 14.85 5.22
C ALA A 147 21.04 13.54 5.45
N ASP A 148 20.48 12.41 5.02
CA ASP A 148 21.12 11.10 5.14
C ASP A 148 22.31 11.00 4.16
N PRO A 149 23.45 10.40 4.55
CA PRO A 149 24.60 10.23 3.67
C PRO A 149 24.32 9.40 2.40
N ALA A 150 23.25 8.60 2.38
CA ALA A 150 22.80 7.88 1.19
C ALA A 150 22.03 8.78 0.19
N CYS A 151 21.81 10.07 0.51
CA CYS A 151 21.30 11.03 -0.45
C CYS A 151 22.30 11.23 -1.60
N ARG A 152 21.83 11.12 -2.86
CA ARG A 152 22.68 11.31 -4.04
C ARG A 152 23.03 12.79 -4.23
N HIS A 153 22.00 13.65 -4.25
CA HIS A 153 22.13 15.10 -4.45
C HIS A 153 21.05 15.83 -3.64
N GLU A 154 21.42 16.94 -2.98
CA GLU A 154 20.50 17.80 -2.21
C GLU A 154 19.30 18.28 -3.05
N GLU A 155 19.55 18.49 -4.33
CA GLU A 155 18.60 18.83 -5.37
C GLU A 155 17.43 17.85 -5.55
N LEU A 156 17.54 16.63 -4.99
CA LEU A 156 16.51 15.60 -4.99
C LEU A 156 15.55 15.70 -3.79
N SER A 157 15.74 16.64 -2.85
CA SER A 157 14.80 16.94 -1.76
C SER A 157 13.38 17.29 -2.27
N HIS A 158 13.31 17.91 -3.45
CA HIS A 158 12.07 18.30 -4.13
C HIS A 158 11.71 17.44 -5.33
N VAL A 159 12.37 16.28 -5.51
CA VAL A 159 12.04 15.36 -6.60
C VAL A 159 10.62 14.81 -6.41
N HIS A 160 9.85 14.79 -7.49
CA HIS A 160 8.54 14.15 -7.51
C HIS A 160 8.32 13.44 -8.84
N ILE A 161 7.43 12.46 -8.80
CA ILE A 161 7.01 11.73 -9.98
C ILE A 161 6.13 12.67 -10.80
N ASP A 162 6.39 12.69 -12.10
CA ASP A 162 5.62 13.45 -13.06
C ASP A 162 4.53 12.58 -13.68
N TYR A 163 4.93 11.38 -14.12
CA TYR A 163 4.04 10.36 -14.67
C TYR A 163 4.66 8.95 -14.58
N TYR A 164 3.81 7.94 -14.73
CA TYR A 164 4.22 6.52 -14.76
C TYR A 164 4.69 6.09 -16.15
N GLY A 165 5.70 5.24 -16.18
CA GLY A 165 6.44 4.81 -17.36
C GLY A 165 7.83 5.46 -17.48
N THR A 166 8.53 5.12 -18.56
CA THR A 166 9.84 5.70 -18.86
C THR A 166 9.71 7.12 -19.41
N CYS A 167 10.73 7.96 -19.19
CA CYS A 167 10.73 9.29 -19.74
C CYS A 167 10.66 9.28 -21.27
N ARG A 168 9.79 10.12 -21.83
CA ARG A 168 9.59 10.27 -23.27
C ARG A 168 9.40 11.74 -23.64
N GLU A 169 9.46 12.04 -24.92
CA GLU A 169 9.11 13.38 -25.42
C GLU A 169 7.58 13.46 -25.56
N MET A 170 6.95 14.43 -24.87
CA MET A 170 5.51 14.70 -25.04
C MET A 170 5.30 15.70 -26.18
N PRO A 171 4.22 15.54 -26.96
CA PRO A 171 3.78 16.60 -27.84
C PRO A 171 3.32 17.82 -27.01
N GLU A 172 3.49 19.01 -27.58
CA GLU A 172 2.93 20.23 -27.01
C GLU A 172 1.40 20.21 -27.09
N CYS A 173 0.73 20.76 -26.08
CA CYS A 173 -0.72 20.86 -26.05
C CYS A 173 -1.19 22.03 -26.91
N ASN A 174 -1.87 21.75 -28.02
CA ASN A 174 -2.40 22.78 -28.92
C ASN A 174 -3.64 23.45 -28.32
N GLU A 175 -3.94 24.68 -28.74
CA GLU A 175 -5.11 25.42 -28.27
C GLU A 175 -6.43 24.69 -28.51
N ASN A 176 -6.58 24.02 -29.65
CA ASN A 176 -7.79 23.24 -29.97
C ASN A 176 -7.94 22.02 -29.05
N ASP A 177 -6.83 21.33 -28.76
CA ASP A 177 -6.82 20.15 -27.91
C ASP A 177 -7.13 20.53 -26.46
N LEU A 178 -6.59 21.68 -26.01
CA LEU A 178 -6.87 22.24 -24.70
C LEU A 178 -8.33 22.71 -24.57
N ALA A 179 -8.90 23.32 -25.61
CA ALA A 179 -10.28 23.79 -25.62
C ALA A 179 -11.31 22.64 -25.59
N ASP A 180 -10.98 21.48 -26.18
CA ASP A 180 -11.83 20.28 -26.09
C ASP A 180 -11.52 19.40 -24.87
N PHE A 181 -10.49 19.73 -24.08
CA PHE A 181 -10.11 18.94 -22.92
C PHE A 181 -11.17 18.91 -21.80
N PRO A 182 -11.79 20.03 -21.38
CA PRO A 182 -12.78 20.06 -20.29
C PRO A 182 -13.95 19.11 -20.51
N ARG A 183 -14.68 19.29 -21.63
CA ARG A 183 -14.82 18.26 -22.66
C ARG A 183 -14.80 16.79 -22.26
N ARG A 184 -13.74 16.18 -22.76
CA ARG A 184 -13.41 14.77 -22.63
C ARG A 184 -13.15 14.40 -21.17
N MET A 185 -12.65 15.33 -20.35
CA MET A 185 -12.39 15.11 -18.94
C MET A 185 -13.68 14.82 -18.17
N ARG A 186 -14.75 15.62 -18.33
CA ARG A 186 -16.03 15.34 -17.65
C ARG A 186 -16.70 14.05 -18.12
N ASP A 187 -16.59 13.73 -19.41
CA ASP A 187 -17.08 12.45 -19.95
C ASP A 187 -16.30 11.27 -19.39
N TRP A 188 -14.98 11.41 -19.32
CA TRP A 188 -14.09 10.41 -18.75
C TRP A 188 -14.37 10.19 -17.26
N LEU A 189 -14.53 11.26 -16.46
CA LEU A 189 -14.86 11.18 -15.05
C LEU A 189 -16.15 10.40 -14.80
N PHE A 190 -17.19 10.68 -15.57
CA PHE A 190 -18.45 9.95 -15.47
C PHE A 190 -18.26 8.46 -15.79
N ASN A 191 -17.55 8.13 -16.87
CA ASN A 191 -17.34 6.72 -17.25
C ASN A 191 -16.52 5.97 -16.20
N VAL A 192 -15.52 6.61 -15.59
CA VAL A 192 -14.76 5.99 -14.49
C VAL A 192 -15.65 5.77 -13.27
N MET A 193 -16.48 6.75 -12.89
CA MET A 193 -17.43 6.61 -11.78
C MET A 193 -18.38 5.43 -12.02
N HIS A 194 -18.96 5.36 -13.21
CA HIS A 194 -19.85 4.29 -13.63
C HIS A 194 -19.16 2.92 -13.61
N ASP A 195 -17.96 2.81 -14.19
CA ASP A 195 -17.19 1.57 -14.21
C ASP A 195 -16.78 1.10 -12.81
N LEU A 196 -16.56 2.02 -11.86
CA LEU A 196 -16.33 1.70 -10.46
C LEU A 196 -17.60 1.19 -9.78
N ALA A 197 -18.75 1.84 -10.01
CA ALA A 197 -20.04 1.40 -9.48
C ALA A 197 -20.42 0.00 -9.97
N VAL A 198 -20.28 -0.26 -11.28
CA VAL A 198 -20.55 -1.58 -11.88
C VAL A 198 -19.67 -2.69 -11.28
N ARG A 199 -18.43 -2.36 -10.91
CA ARG A 199 -17.49 -3.31 -10.27
C ARG A 199 -17.64 -3.41 -8.76
N ASN A 200 -18.57 -2.67 -8.15
CA ASN A 200 -18.72 -2.52 -6.70
C ASN A 200 -17.44 -2.03 -6.02
N GLU A 201 -16.67 -1.17 -6.70
CA GLU A 201 -15.45 -0.51 -6.21
C GLU A 201 -15.70 0.95 -5.80
N LEU A 202 -16.90 1.49 -6.11
CA LEU A 202 -17.32 2.81 -5.65
C LEU A 202 -17.85 2.71 -4.21
N PRO A 203 -17.38 3.55 -3.26
CA PRO A 203 -17.91 3.54 -1.90
C PRO A 203 -19.42 3.82 -1.89
N GLU A 204 -20.14 3.17 -0.97
CA GLU A 204 -21.61 3.24 -0.88
C GLU A 204 -22.13 4.69 -0.85
N ALA A 205 -21.44 5.57 -0.12
CA ALA A 205 -21.79 6.97 0.00
C ALA A 205 -21.80 7.75 -1.34
N TYR A 206 -21.13 7.23 -2.39
CA TYR A 206 -21.13 7.81 -3.73
C TYR A 206 -22.05 7.08 -4.72
N MET A 207 -22.66 5.95 -4.33
CA MET A 207 -23.55 5.18 -5.21
C MET A 207 -24.81 5.96 -5.58
N GLU A 208 -25.37 6.74 -4.66
CA GLU A 208 -26.54 7.59 -4.95
C GLU A 208 -26.23 8.66 -6.00
N LEU A 209 -25.02 9.25 -5.96
CA LEU A 209 -24.58 10.25 -6.92
C LEU A 209 -24.42 9.64 -8.32
N GLU A 210 -23.91 8.41 -8.41
CA GLU A 210 -23.77 7.69 -9.67
C GLU A 210 -25.14 7.39 -10.27
N HIS A 211 -26.08 6.87 -9.47
CA HIS A 211 -27.42 6.53 -9.94
C HIS A 211 -28.19 7.77 -10.45
N GLU A 212 -28.05 8.90 -9.77
CA GLU A 212 -28.61 10.17 -10.26
C GLU A 212 -27.92 10.64 -11.55
N ALA A 213 -26.60 10.42 -11.68
CA ALA A 213 -25.85 10.78 -12.88
C ALA A 213 -26.27 9.97 -14.12
N GLU A 214 -26.63 8.70 -13.96
CA GLU A 214 -27.17 7.87 -15.04
C GLU A 214 -28.58 8.28 -15.46
N THR A 215 -29.44 8.57 -14.48
CA THR A 215 -30.88 8.80 -14.72
C THR A 215 -31.17 10.25 -15.12
N ASN A 216 -30.36 11.21 -14.69
CA ASN A 216 -30.52 12.63 -14.97
C ASN A 216 -29.32 13.21 -15.74
N MET A 217 -29.50 13.42 -17.04
CA MET A 217 -28.46 13.98 -17.92
C MET A 217 -27.95 15.37 -17.52
N THR A 218 -28.71 16.17 -16.76
CA THR A 218 -28.24 17.49 -16.29
C THR A 218 -27.29 17.37 -15.11
N LYS A 219 -27.36 16.27 -14.35
CA LYS A 219 -26.50 15.98 -13.19
C LYS A 219 -25.36 15.04 -13.51
N ARG A 220 -25.41 14.36 -14.67
CA ARG A 220 -24.41 13.41 -15.16
C ARG A 220 -22.96 13.82 -14.91
N TRP A 221 -22.58 14.99 -15.42
CA TRP A 221 -21.20 15.47 -15.30
C TRP A 221 -20.93 16.14 -13.96
N THR A 222 -21.92 16.80 -13.38
CA THR A 222 -21.77 17.49 -12.10
C THR A 222 -21.53 16.52 -10.95
N ASN A 223 -22.31 15.44 -10.87
CA ASN A 223 -22.15 14.43 -9.83
C ASN A 223 -20.81 13.71 -9.95
N ALA A 224 -20.39 13.37 -11.17
CA ALA A 224 -19.07 12.77 -11.40
C ALA A 224 -17.93 13.73 -11.04
N ALA A 225 -18.06 15.02 -11.35
CA ALA A 225 -17.08 16.04 -10.98
C ALA A 225 -16.99 16.22 -9.46
N ILE A 226 -18.14 16.23 -8.75
CA ILE A 226 -18.21 16.32 -7.28
C ILE A 226 -17.57 15.10 -6.65
N TRP A 227 -17.96 13.89 -7.06
CA TRP A 227 -17.39 12.64 -6.55
C TRP A 227 -15.87 12.65 -6.67
N LYS A 228 -15.34 12.94 -7.86
CA LYS A 228 -13.91 12.92 -8.07
C LYS A 228 -13.20 13.96 -7.22
N TRP A 229 -13.76 15.15 -7.09
CA TRP A 229 -13.18 16.20 -6.26
C TRP A 229 -13.16 15.80 -4.78
N CYS A 230 -14.26 15.25 -4.25
CA CYS A 230 -14.33 14.76 -2.86
C CYS A 230 -13.34 13.60 -2.62
N GLU A 231 -13.16 12.70 -3.60
CA GLU A 231 -12.19 11.60 -3.51
C GLU A 231 -10.73 12.11 -3.48
N LEU A 232 -10.47 13.23 -4.16
CA LEU A 232 -9.14 13.85 -4.21
C LEU A 232 -8.85 14.73 -2.98
N ASP A 233 -9.85 15.42 -2.41
CA ASP A 233 -9.74 16.16 -1.14
C ASP A 233 -9.60 15.17 0.01
N GLY A 234 -8.38 14.69 0.21
CA GLY A 234 -8.05 13.60 1.10
C GLY A 234 -7.82 14.07 2.52
N HIS A 235 -6.75 13.57 3.16
CA HIS A 235 -6.40 14.00 4.52
C HIS A 235 -5.28 15.05 4.51
N PRO A 236 -5.49 16.23 5.14
CA PRO A 236 -6.70 16.67 5.83
C PRO A 236 -7.78 17.17 4.84
N HIS A 237 -9.05 16.90 5.13
CA HIS A 237 -10.17 17.46 4.36
C HIS A 237 -10.23 18.97 4.60
N ASP A 238 -9.59 19.73 3.73
CA ASP A 238 -9.47 21.19 3.84
C ASP A 238 -10.36 21.94 2.83
N ASN A 239 -11.23 21.19 2.14
CA ASN A 239 -12.09 21.66 1.05
C ASN A 239 -11.30 22.26 -0.12
N THR A 240 -10.07 21.81 -0.33
CA THR A 240 -9.26 22.19 -1.48
C THR A 240 -8.45 20.99 -1.95
N VAL A 241 -8.25 20.87 -3.25
CA VAL A 241 -7.39 19.81 -3.79
C VAL A 241 -6.02 20.40 -4.10
N SER A 242 -4.99 19.94 -3.41
CA SER A 242 -3.60 20.35 -3.64
C SER A 242 -2.99 19.68 -4.88
N ARG A 243 -1.87 20.22 -5.38
CA ARG A 243 -1.09 19.59 -6.46
C ARG A 243 -0.69 18.14 -6.16
N HIS A 244 -0.47 17.77 -4.90
CA HIS A 244 -0.12 16.41 -4.52
C HIS A 244 -1.33 15.49 -4.57
N GLU A 245 -2.52 15.99 -4.25
CA GLU A 245 -3.77 15.24 -4.32
C GLU A 245 -4.25 15.03 -5.75
N LEU A 246 -3.89 15.90 -6.70
CA LEU A 246 -4.14 15.67 -8.13
C LEU A 246 -3.29 14.55 -8.73
N PHE A 247 -2.31 14.02 -8.00
CA PHE A 247 -1.37 13.03 -8.51
C PHE A 247 -2.05 11.76 -9.09
N PRO A 248 -3.08 11.16 -8.46
CA PRO A 248 -3.77 9.97 -8.96
C PRO A 248 -4.47 10.17 -10.30
N ILE A 249 -4.89 11.39 -10.65
CA ILE A 249 -5.47 11.68 -11.97
C ILE A 249 -4.40 12.12 -12.97
N ARG A 250 -3.40 12.88 -12.52
CA ARG A 250 -2.35 13.41 -13.38
C ARG A 250 -1.42 12.31 -13.87
N ALA A 251 -0.74 11.62 -12.96
CA ALA A 251 0.40 10.78 -13.30
C ALA A 251 0.07 9.54 -14.17
N PRO A 252 -1.07 8.85 -13.97
CA PRO A 252 -1.45 7.73 -14.84
C PRO A 252 -1.91 8.16 -16.23
N LEU A 253 -2.55 9.33 -16.35
CA LEU A 253 -3.12 9.81 -17.62
C LEU A 253 -2.18 10.68 -18.42
N PHE A 254 -1.21 11.34 -17.79
CA PHE A 254 -0.33 12.32 -18.45
C PHE A 254 0.39 11.76 -19.69
N ALA A 255 0.79 10.49 -19.65
CA ALA A 255 1.32 9.85 -20.84
C ALA A 255 0.26 9.83 -21.96
N LEU A 256 -0.97 9.39 -21.68
CA LEU A 256 -2.02 9.26 -22.69
C LEU A 256 -2.55 10.62 -23.16
N GLU A 257 -2.52 11.64 -22.28
CA GLU A 257 -3.17 12.92 -22.44
C GLU A 257 -2.23 14.07 -22.04
N HIS A 258 -1.40 14.50 -22.99
CA HIS A 258 -0.40 15.56 -22.81
C HIS A 258 -0.97 16.93 -22.36
N CYS A 259 -2.26 17.17 -22.59
CA CYS A 259 -2.95 18.40 -22.18
C CYS A 259 -3.40 18.42 -20.71
N ILE A 260 -3.29 17.30 -19.96
CA ILE A 260 -3.79 17.25 -18.58
C ILE A 260 -3.06 18.24 -17.65
N ALA A 261 -1.75 18.41 -17.83
CA ALA A 261 -0.96 19.34 -17.02
C ALA A 261 -1.36 20.81 -17.25
N PRO A 262 -1.33 21.35 -18.48
CA PRO A 262 -1.75 22.73 -18.72
C PRO A 262 -3.23 22.96 -18.39
N PHE A 263 -4.09 21.95 -18.57
CA PHE A 263 -5.48 22.02 -18.13
C PHE A 263 -5.59 22.20 -16.61
N LEU A 264 -4.98 21.33 -15.80
CA LEU A 264 -5.02 21.42 -14.34
C LEU A 264 -4.40 22.72 -13.81
N GLU A 265 -3.35 23.23 -14.47
CA GLU A 265 -2.76 24.54 -14.15
C GLU A 265 -3.73 25.70 -14.47
N SER A 266 -4.54 25.58 -15.52
CA SER A 266 -5.57 26.57 -15.85
C SER A 266 -6.74 26.59 -14.87
N CYS A 267 -6.94 25.49 -14.13
CA CYS A 267 -7.96 25.39 -13.10
C CYS A 267 -7.60 26.14 -11.80
N ASP A 268 -6.37 26.65 -11.66
CA ASP A 268 -5.91 27.47 -10.54
C ASP A 268 -5.66 28.94 -11.01
N PRO A 269 -6.72 29.74 -11.21
CA PRO A 269 -6.59 31.11 -11.70
C PRO A 269 -6.00 32.07 -10.65
N ASN A 270 -6.15 31.75 -9.37
CA ASN A 270 -5.69 32.60 -8.26
C ASN A 270 -4.22 32.30 -7.87
N ARG A 271 -3.67 31.18 -8.35
CA ARG A 271 -2.30 30.68 -8.17
C ARG A 271 -1.94 30.39 -6.72
N ASP A 272 -2.89 29.90 -5.94
CA ASP A 272 -2.67 29.46 -4.56
C ASP A 272 -2.19 27.99 -4.45
N HIS A 273 -1.99 27.32 -5.60
CA HIS A 273 -1.57 25.93 -5.75
C HIS A 273 -2.58 24.91 -5.19
N ARG A 274 -3.84 25.32 -5.08
CA ARG A 274 -4.97 24.53 -4.64
C ARG A 274 -6.13 24.76 -5.61
N ILE A 275 -7.06 23.81 -5.65
CA ILE A 275 -8.25 23.89 -6.50
C ILE A 275 -9.47 23.68 -5.63
N SER A 276 -10.25 24.75 -5.46
CA SER A 276 -11.57 24.68 -4.81
C SER A 276 -12.60 23.97 -5.70
N LEU A 277 -13.72 23.53 -5.12
CA LEU A 277 -14.78 22.89 -5.91
C LEU A 277 -15.34 23.83 -6.98
N GLN A 278 -15.45 25.13 -6.67
CA GLN A 278 -15.94 26.13 -7.63
C GLN A 278 -14.96 26.30 -8.80
N GLU A 279 -13.66 26.37 -8.52
CA GLU A 279 -12.63 26.43 -9.57
C GLU A 279 -12.62 25.16 -10.43
N TRP A 280 -12.74 23.99 -9.79
CA TRP A 280 -12.84 22.71 -10.47
C TRP A 280 -14.03 22.64 -11.43
N GLY A 281 -15.22 22.96 -10.95
CA GLY A 281 -16.44 22.92 -11.77
C GLY A 281 -16.42 23.95 -12.90
N LYS A 282 -15.92 25.17 -12.63
CA LYS A 282 -15.73 26.18 -13.66
C LYS A 282 -14.74 25.73 -14.73
N CYS A 283 -13.66 25.06 -14.33
CA CYS A 283 -12.66 24.51 -15.24
C CYS A 283 -13.24 23.40 -16.14
N LEU A 284 -14.20 22.62 -15.63
CA LEU A 284 -14.93 21.59 -16.37
C LEU A 284 -16.11 22.11 -17.20
N GLU A 285 -16.33 23.43 -17.22
CA GLU A 285 -17.44 24.10 -17.89
C GLU A 285 -18.82 23.70 -17.34
N LEU A 286 -18.93 23.57 -16.01
CA LEU A 286 -20.17 23.22 -15.30
C LEU A 286 -20.78 24.46 -14.65
N GLU A 287 -22.12 24.47 -14.54
CA GLU A 287 -22.88 25.53 -13.89
C GLU A 287 -22.66 25.51 -12.37
N GLU A 288 -22.33 26.66 -11.77
CA GLU A 288 -21.95 26.77 -10.36
C GLU A 288 -23.09 26.40 -9.39
N ASP A 289 -24.34 26.67 -9.77
CA ASP A 289 -25.53 26.41 -8.95
C ASP A 289 -25.75 24.91 -8.67
N ASP A 290 -25.20 24.05 -9.52
CA ASP A 290 -25.32 22.59 -9.38
C ASP A 290 -24.18 21.98 -8.53
N LEU A 291 -23.13 22.74 -8.22
CA LEU A 291 -21.96 22.32 -7.45
C LEU A 291 -22.19 22.45 -5.94
N THR A 292 -23.26 21.82 -5.42
CA THR A 292 -23.46 21.77 -3.97
C THR A 292 -22.57 20.67 -3.37
N ALA A 293 -21.50 21.07 -2.67
CA ALA A 293 -20.54 20.15 -2.06
C ALA A 293 -21.18 19.29 -0.94
N ARG A 294 -21.49 18.02 -1.24
CA ARG A 294 -21.91 17.02 -0.25
C ARG A 294 -20.76 16.21 0.37
N CYS A 295 -19.50 16.61 0.18
CA CYS A 295 -18.36 15.83 0.68
C CYS A 295 -18.43 15.61 2.20
N ALA A 296 -18.86 16.62 2.97
CA ALA A 296 -18.95 16.53 4.43
C ALA A 296 -20.10 15.64 4.96
N GLU A 297 -21.09 15.29 4.12
CA GLU A 297 -22.11 14.30 4.47
C GLU A 297 -21.58 12.89 4.24
N ILE A 298 -20.81 12.70 3.16
CA ILE A 298 -20.23 11.43 2.73
C ILE A 298 -19.09 10.97 3.66
N SER A 299 -18.16 11.86 4.04
CA SER A 299 -17.05 11.51 4.95
C SER A 299 -17.51 11.06 6.34
N LYS A 300 -18.70 11.51 6.79
CA LYS A 300 -19.26 11.11 8.10
C LYS A 300 -19.78 9.68 8.11
N GLU A 301 -20.15 9.12 6.96
CA GLU A 301 -20.60 7.73 6.84
C GLU A 301 -19.40 6.77 6.82
N GLU A 302 -18.29 7.16 6.19
CA GLU A 302 -17.04 6.39 6.19
C GLU A 302 -16.42 6.27 7.59
N ASP A 303 -16.38 7.36 8.37
CA ASP A 303 -15.89 7.35 9.75
C ASP A 303 -16.75 6.48 10.69
N GLN A 304 -18.05 6.32 10.40
CA GLN A 304 -18.96 5.47 11.17
C GLN A 304 -18.76 3.98 10.85
N ASN A 305 -18.53 3.62 9.58
CA ASN A 305 -18.28 2.23 9.18
C ASN A 305 -16.90 1.71 9.65
N VAL A 306 -15.89 2.57 9.78
CA VAL A 306 -14.57 2.17 10.35
C VAL A 306 -14.67 1.88 11.86
N SER A 307 -15.70 2.39 12.54
CA SER A 307 -15.93 2.16 13.98
C SER A 307 -16.69 0.87 14.29
N ASP A 308 -17.21 0.17 13.28
CA ASP A 308 -17.86 -1.13 13.45
C ASP A 308 -16.80 -2.26 13.36
N PRO A 309 -16.63 -3.11 14.40
CA PRO A 309 -15.57 -4.12 14.43
C PRO A 309 -15.66 -5.23 13.36
N HIS A 310 -16.67 -5.17 12.48
CA HIS A 310 -16.99 -6.25 11.55
C HIS A 310 -16.26 -6.17 10.21
N ASP A 311 -15.70 -5.01 9.82
CA ASP A 311 -15.05 -4.81 8.51
C ASP A 311 -13.52 -4.81 8.54
N ALA A 312 -12.90 -5.20 9.65
CA ALA A 312 -11.45 -5.41 9.73
C ALA A 312 -10.97 -6.72 9.04
N PHE A 313 -11.81 -7.36 8.22
CA PHE A 313 -11.52 -8.60 7.52
C PHE A 313 -12.07 -8.59 6.09
N VAL A 314 -11.53 -7.74 5.22
CA VAL A 314 -11.23 -8.04 3.81
C VAL A 314 -9.95 -7.32 3.41
#